data_AF-A0A0B4FJB8-F1
#
_entry.id   AF-A0A0B4FJB8-F1
#
_cell.length_a   1.000
_cell.length_b   1.000
_cell.length_c   1.000
_cell.angle_alpha   90.00
_cell.angle_beta   90.00
_cell.angle_gamma   90.00
#
_symmetry.space_group_name_H-M   'P 1'
#
loop_
_entity.id
_entity.type
_entity.pdbx_description
1 polymer ?
#
loop_
_entity_poly.entity_id
_entity_poly.type
_entity_poly.pdbx_seq_one_letter_code
_entity_poly.pdbx_strand_id
1 'polypeptide(L)'
;MHLLRTQPGGFVADDNIADLGQTPAELVILCSGDSSLALLAEAAQQLPEDYPSLRLANPMQVQNHASVDLYVDEVLRHAKVILISLHGGIGYWRYGIERLVALAERGVTLILVP
;
A
#
# COMPACT_ATOMS: atom_id res chain seq x y z
N MET A 1 -41.79 -19.69 13.24
CA MET A 1 -40.78 -18.78 13.83
C MET A 1 -39.44 -19.53 13.76
N HIS A 2 -38.53 -19.15 12.85
CA HIS A 2 -37.22 -19.80 12.74
C HIS A 2 -36.14 -18.76 12.99
N LEU A 3 -35.39 -18.94 14.08
CA LEU A 3 -34.21 -18.15 14.39
C LEU A 3 -33.03 -18.74 13.64
N LEU A 4 -32.51 -18.00 12.67
CA LEU A 4 -31.22 -18.27 12.04
C LEU A 4 -30.13 -17.98 13.08
N ARG A 5 -29.46 -19.05 13.53
CA ARG A 5 -28.26 -18.97 14.35
C ARG A 5 -27.11 -18.53 13.44
N THR A 6 -26.75 -17.26 13.45
CA THR A 6 -25.50 -16.80 12.85
C THR A 6 -24.36 -17.26 13.76
N GLN A 7 -23.54 -18.18 13.27
CA GLN A 7 -22.18 -18.32 13.79
C GLN A 7 -21.46 -17.00 13.46
N PRO A 8 -20.85 -16.30 14.43
CA PRO A 8 -19.88 -15.28 14.07
C PRO A 8 -18.76 -16.04 13.36
N GLY A 9 -18.57 -15.78 12.07
CA GLY A 9 -17.36 -16.20 11.38
C GLY A 9 -16.19 -15.62 12.16
N GLY A 10 -15.49 -16.47 12.90
CA GLY A 10 -14.24 -16.09 13.53
C GLY A 10 -13.31 -15.69 12.40
N PHE A 11 -13.04 -14.39 12.28
CA PHE A 11 -11.90 -13.91 11.55
C PHE A 11 -10.67 -14.49 12.25
N VAL A 12 -10.16 -15.60 11.74
CA VAL A 12 -8.77 -15.97 12.00
C VAL A 12 -7.99 -14.96 11.18
N ALA A 13 -7.44 -13.94 11.84
CA ALA A 13 -6.40 -13.14 11.22
C ALA A 13 -5.33 -14.15 10.83
N ASP A 14 -5.09 -14.29 9.53
CA ASP A 14 -3.89 -14.95 9.06
C ASP A 14 -2.75 -14.06 9.56
N ASP A 15 -2.14 -14.43 10.69
CA ASP A 15 -1.00 -13.75 11.33
C ASP A 15 0.27 -13.84 10.46
N ASN A 16 0.12 -14.28 9.20
CA ASN A 16 1.18 -14.31 8.23
C ASN A 16 1.52 -12.89 7.78
N ILE A 17 2.78 -12.51 7.98
CA ILE A 17 3.32 -11.23 7.53
C ILE A 17 3.56 -11.36 6.03
N ALA A 18 2.70 -10.73 5.23
CA ALA A 18 2.94 -10.52 3.81
C ALA A 18 4.18 -9.63 3.61
N ASP A 19 5.21 -10.20 3.00
CA ASP A 19 6.37 -9.50 2.45
C ASP A 19 6.23 -9.43 0.92
N LEU A 20 6.29 -8.22 0.38
CA LEU A 20 6.19 -7.98 -1.07
C LEU A 20 7.51 -8.25 -1.81
N GLY A 21 8.61 -8.45 -1.09
CA GLY A 21 9.95 -8.64 -1.67
C GLY A 21 10.44 -7.44 -2.47
N GLN A 22 9.90 -6.25 -2.22
CA GLN A 22 10.28 -5.03 -2.91
C GLN A 22 11.48 -4.38 -2.22
N THR A 23 12.36 -3.79 -3.02
CA THR A 23 13.48 -3.00 -2.51
C THR A 23 13.11 -1.52 -2.41
N PRO A 24 13.81 -0.73 -1.57
CA PRO A 24 13.65 0.73 -1.48
C PRO A 24 13.64 1.44 -2.84
N ALA A 25 12.89 2.54 -2.92
CA ALA A 25 12.82 3.39 -4.10
C ALA A 25 12.50 4.84 -3.73
N GLU A 26 12.87 5.78 -4.61
CA GLU A 26 12.66 7.22 -4.42
C GLU A 26 11.20 7.63 -4.63
N LEU A 27 10.51 6.99 -5.58
CA LEU A 27 9.09 7.18 -5.86
C LEU A 27 8.34 5.86 -5.61
N VAL A 28 7.28 5.93 -4.82
CA VAL A 28 6.38 4.78 -4.61
C VAL A 28 4.96 5.18 -4.98
N ILE A 29 4.29 4.34 -5.76
CA ILE A 29 2.87 4.47 -6.08
C ILE A 29 2.12 3.28 -5.53
N LEU A 30 1.18 3.56 -4.63
CA LEU A 30 0.25 2.60 -4.04
C LEU A 30 -1.12 2.78 -4.68
N CYS A 31 -1.59 1.78 -5.42
CA CYS A 31 -2.89 1.86 -6.09
C CYS A 31 -3.71 0.60 -5.80
N SER A 32 -4.92 0.77 -5.26
CA SER A 32 -5.81 -0.37 -5.01
C SER A 32 -6.50 -0.91 -6.27
N GLY A 33 -6.44 -0.19 -7.39
CA GLY A 33 -7.02 -0.60 -8.66
C GLY A 33 -6.02 -1.36 -9.52
N ASP A 34 -6.19 -2.68 -9.64
CA ASP A 34 -5.25 -3.55 -10.37
C ASP A 34 -5.05 -3.14 -11.84
N SER A 35 -6.11 -2.70 -12.53
CA SER A 35 -6.01 -2.23 -13.91
C SER A 35 -5.15 -0.97 -14.04
N SER A 36 -5.30 -0.01 -13.12
CA SER A 36 -4.47 1.19 -13.08
C SER A 36 -3.02 0.85 -12.74
N LEU A 37 -2.81 -0.09 -11.82
CA LEU A 37 -1.46 -0.55 -11.45
C LEU A 37 -0.76 -1.25 -12.64
N ALA A 38 -1.48 -2.06 -13.41
CA ALA A 38 -0.95 -2.70 -14.61
C ALA A 38 -0.56 -1.66 -15.67
N LEU A 39 -1.42 -0.67 -15.93
CA LEU A 39 -1.11 0.42 -16.86
C LEU A 39 0.11 1.25 -16.41
N LEU A 40 0.23 1.52 -15.11
CA LEU A 40 1.40 2.20 -14.55
C LEU A 40 2.67 1.35 -14.73
N ALA A 41 2.58 0.03 -14.58
CA ALA A 41 3.72 -0.87 -14.79
C ALA A 41 4.18 -0.90 -16.25
N GLU A 42 3.26 -0.91 -17.20
CA GLU A 42 3.58 -0.78 -18.63
C GLU A 42 4.22 0.58 -18.96
N ALA A 43 3.68 1.66 -18.41
CA ALA A 43 4.25 3.00 -18.58
C ALA A 43 5.65 3.10 -17.93
N ALA A 44 5.86 2.46 -16.78
CA ALA A 44 7.13 2.47 -16.08
C ALA A 44 8.28 1.84 -16.89
N GLN A 45 7.98 0.87 -17.75
CA GLN A 45 8.98 0.26 -18.65
C GLN A 45 9.49 1.22 -19.73
N GLN A 46 8.76 2.31 -19.99
CA GLN A 46 9.10 3.31 -21.02
C GLN A 46 9.82 4.53 -20.42
N LEU A 47 10.06 4.54 -19.11
CA LEU A 47 10.79 5.60 -18.43
C LEU A 47 12.27 5.56 -18.81
N PRO A 48 12.94 6.72 -18.89
CA PRO A 48 14.37 6.78 -19.20
C PRO A 48 15.21 6.19 -18.05
N GLU A 49 16.45 5.78 -18.35
CA GLU A 49 17.33 5.14 -17.36
C GLU A 49 17.72 6.06 -16.19
N ASP A 50 17.70 7.38 -16.40
CA ASP A 50 17.97 8.39 -15.38
C ASP A 50 16.73 8.77 -14.54
N TYR A 51 15.61 8.09 -14.76
CA TYR A 51 14.40 8.29 -13.97
C TYR A 51 14.60 7.81 -12.52
N PRO A 52 14.03 8.53 -11.52
CA PRO A 52 14.09 8.09 -10.12
C PRO A 52 13.58 6.66 -9.94
N SER A 53 14.20 5.92 -9.02
CA SER A 53 13.76 4.55 -8.74
C SER A 53 12.27 4.51 -8.34
N LEU A 54 11.50 3.60 -8.97
CA LEU A 54 10.05 3.52 -8.86
C LEU A 54 9.59 2.17 -8.32
N ARG A 55 8.66 2.16 -7.36
CA ARG A 55 7.90 0.96 -6.97
C ARG A 55 6.41 1.18 -7.14
N LEU A 56 5.75 0.13 -7.61
CA LEU A 56 4.31 0.05 -7.79
C LEU A 56 3.82 -1.11 -6.91
N ALA A 57 2.80 -0.88 -6.08
CA ALA A 57 2.21 -1.95 -5.27
C ALA A 57 0.71 -1.73 -5.04
N ASN A 58 -0.02 -2.84 -4.86
CA ASN A 58 -1.39 -2.77 -4.39
C ASN A 58 -1.40 -2.85 -2.85
N PRO A 59 -1.85 -1.82 -2.11
CA PRO A 59 -1.91 -1.86 -0.64
C PRO A 59 -2.82 -2.99 -0.10
N MET A 60 -3.72 -3.53 -0.91
CA MET A 60 -4.53 -4.70 -0.54
C MET A 60 -3.72 -5.99 -0.40
N GLN A 61 -2.46 -6.01 -0.84
CA GLN A 61 -1.53 -7.13 -0.60
C GLN A 61 -0.86 -7.05 0.78
N VAL A 62 -0.97 -5.92 1.49
CA VAL A 62 -0.36 -5.67 2.82
C VAL A 62 -1.42 -5.12 3.78
N GLN A 63 -2.36 -5.97 4.23
CA GLN A 63 -3.53 -5.51 5.00
C GLN A 63 -3.35 -5.52 6.52
N ASN A 64 -2.68 -6.54 7.07
CA ASN A 64 -2.48 -6.61 8.51
C ASN A 64 -1.39 -5.63 8.96
N HIS A 65 -1.44 -5.22 10.24
CA HIS A 65 -0.55 -4.17 10.74
C HIS A 65 0.93 -4.57 10.63
N ALA A 66 1.26 -5.84 10.86
CA ALA A 66 2.64 -6.32 10.79
C ALA A 66 3.21 -6.22 9.36
N SER A 67 2.43 -6.58 8.34
CA SER A 67 2.79 -6.40 6.93
C SER A 67 2.96 -4.95 6.54
N VAL A 68 2.06 -4.08 7.02
CA VAL A 68 2.18 -2.64 6.80
C VAL A 68 3.46 -2.11 7.42
N ASP A 69 3.74 -2.46 8.68
CA ASP A 69 4.93 -1.99 9.38
C ASP A 69 6.22 -2.50 8.72
N LEU A 70 6.24 -3.77 8.28
CA LEU A 70 7.36 -4.33 7.52
C LEU A 70 7.59 -3.53 6.23
N TYR A 71 6.55 -3.35 5.42
CA TYR A 71 6.67 -2.64 4.15
C TYR A 71 7.05 -1.15 4.35
N VAL A 72 6.55 -0.54 5.43
CA VAL A 72 6.95 0.81 5.82
C VAL A 72 8.44 0.87 6.16
N ASP A 73 8.94 -0.08 6.94
CA ASP A 73 10.34 -0.08 7.38
C ASP A 73 11.31 -0.44 6.25
N GLU A 74 10.97 -1.43 5.43
CA GLU A 74 11.89 -1.93 4.40
C GLU A 74 11.85 -1.10 3.12
N VAL A 75 10.72 -0.43 2.82
CA VAL A 75 10.53 0.25 1.53
C VAL A 75 10.11 1.69 1.71
N LEU A 76 8.95 1.95 2.34
CA LEU A 76 8.30 3.26 2.24
C LEU A 76 9.05 4.37 2.99
N ARG A 77 9.72 4.07 4.10
CA ARG A 77 10.49 5.09 4.85
C ARG A 77 11.65 5.68 4.07
N HIS A 78 12.08 5.01 3.00
CA HIS A 78 13.18 5.44 2.14
C HIS A 78 12.72 6.29 0.95
N ALA A 79 11.41 6.37 0.72
CA ALA A 79 10.84 7.12 -0.39
C ALA A 79 10.96 8.64 -0.16
N LYS A 80 11.15 9.37 -1.26
CA LYS A 80 11.05 10.84 -1.27
C LYS A 80 9.61 11.26 -1.54
N VAL A 81 8.92 10.50 -2.40
CA VAL A 81 7.53 10.75 -2.78
C VAL A 81 6.73 9.45 -2.70
N ILE A 82 5.58 9.51 -2.06
CA ILE A 82 4.60 8.43 -2.02
C ILE A 82 3.28 8.96 -2.56
N LEU A 83 2.79 8.35 -3.64
CA LEU A 83 1.44 8.57 -4.15
C LEU A 83 0.56 7.40 -3.73
N ILE A 84 -0.63 7.69 -3.20
CA ILE A 84 -1.61 6.64 -2.86
C ILE A 84 -3.00 6.98 -3.41
N SER A 85 -3.60 6.00 -4.09
CA SER A 85 -4.98 6.02 -4.58
C SER A 85 -5.72 4.79 -4.07
N LEU A 86 -6.74 5.03 -3.23
CA LEU A 86 -7.57 3.99 -2.61
C LEU A 86 -9.01 4.09 -3.13
N HIS A 87 -9.35 3.24 -4.08
CA HIS A 87 -10.73 3.03 -4.54
C HIS A 87 -11.56 2.44 -3.38
N GLY A 88 -12.49 3.23 -2.85
CA GLY A 88 -13.27 2.88 -1.65
C GLY A 88 -12.93 3.74 -0.43
N GLY A 89 -11.87 4.54 -0.49
CA GLY A 89 -11.49 5.51 0.53
C GLY A 89 -10.58 4.96 1.63
N ILE A 90 -10.21 5.86 2.55
CA ILE A 90 -9.18 5.65 3.60
C ILE A 90 -9.50 4.45 4.52
N GLY A 91 -10.78 4.12 4.73
CA GLY A 91 -11.20 3.07 5.64
C GLY A 91 -10.65 1.67 5.30
N TYR A 92 -10.34 1.41 4.02
CA TYR A 92 -9.84 0.11 3.55
C TYR A 92 -8.38 -0.14 3.93
N TRP A 93 -7.60 0.90 4.23
CA TRP A 93 -6.18 0.79 4.55
C TRP A 93 -5.76 1.84 5.58
N ARG A 94 -6.62 2.04 6.59
CA ARG A 94 -6.51 3.14 7.56
C ARG A 94 -5.17 3.15 8.30
N TYR A 95 -4.74 2.01 8.81
CA TYR A 95 -3.47 1.91 9.55
C TYR A 95 -2.28 2.32 8.69
N GLY A 96 -2.24 1.86 7.44
CA GLY A 96 -1.20 2.25 6.52
C GLY A 96 -1.23 3.74 6.16
N ILE A 97 -2.41 4.35 6.02
CA ILE A 97 -2.52 5.82 5.87
C ILE A 97 -1.95 6.55 7.09
N GLU A 98 -2.24 6.09 8.31
CA GLU A 98 -1.67 6.68 9.53
C GLU A 98 -0.13 6.60 9.53
N ARG A 99 0.43 5.47 9.07
CA ARG A 99 1.90 5.31 8.91
C ARG A 99 2.46 6.25 7.84
N LEU A 100 1.78 6.40 6.71
CA LEU A 100 2.20 7.31 5.63
C LEU A 100 2.18 8.78 6.09
N VAL A 101 1.18 9.20 6.86
CA VAL A 101 1.12 10.55 7.44
C VAL A 101 2.30 10.78 8.39
N ALA A 102 2.64 9.80 9.22
CA ALA A 102 3.82 9.89 10.09
C ALA A 102 5.15 9.97 9.32
N LEU A 103 5.25 9.34 8.14
CA LEU A 103 6.39 9.53 7.23
C LEU A 103 6.40 10.94 6.62
N ALA A 104 5.23 11.49 6.31
CA ALA A 104 5.13 12.84 5.77
C ALA A 104 5.62 13.91 6.75
N GLU A 105 5.32 13.75 8.04
CA GLU A 105 5.87 14.59 9.12
C GLU A 105 7.41 14.53 9.20
N ARG A 106 8.02 13.45 8.67
CA ARG A 106 9.48 13.26 8.63
C ARG A 106 10.12 13.71 7.31
N GLY A 107 9.35 14.33 6.42
CA GLY A 107 9.85 14.94 5.18
C GLY A 107 9.56 14.15 3.90
N VAL A 108 8.84 13.04 3.96
CA VAL A 108 8.35 12.35 2.76
C VAL A 108 7.21 13.15 2.13
N THR A 109 7.22 13.36 0.82
CA THR A 109 6.08 14.00 0.14
C THR A 109 4.97 12.97 -0.05
N LEU A 110 3.87 13.12 0.66
CA LEU A 110 2.69 12.25 0.53
C LEU A 110 1.62 12.91 -0.35
N ILE A 111 1.20 12.21 -1.41
CA ILE A 111 0.13 12.64 -2.32
C ILE A 111 -1.05 11.68 -2.19
N LEU A 112 -2.18 12.18 -1.68
CA LEU A 112 -3.43 11.45 -1.61
C LEU A 112 -4.26 11.74 -2.87
N VAL A 113 -4.54 10.72 -3.66
CA VAL A 113 -5.36 10.83 -4.87
C VAL A 113 -6.77 10.28 -4.57
N PRO A 114 -7.83 11.09 -4.75
CA PRO A 114 -9.22 10.71 -4.46
C PRO A 114 -9.77 9.67 -5.44
#